data_AF-A0A351NWI3-F1
#
_entry.id   AF-A0A351NWI3-F1
#
_cell.length_a   1.000
_cell.length_b   1.000
_cell.length_c   1.000
_cell.angle_alpha   90.00
_cell.angle_beta   90.00
_cell.angle_gamma   90.00
#
_symmetry.space_group_name_H-M   'P 1'
#
loop_
_entity.id
_entity.type
_entity.pdbx_description
1 polymer ?
#
loop_
_entity_poly.entity_id
_entity_poly.type
_entity_poly.pdbx_seq_one_letter_code
_entity_poly.pdbx_strand_id
1 'polypeptide(L)'
;DEVQDMVAQAMETWGRVDILINNAGILRDKSFSKMDLADFQLVMDVHLMGSVNCTKAVWDIMREQNYGRIVMTTSSSGMYGNFGQTNYGAAKMAVLGFMNTLVLEGGKNNIHVNALAPTAGTRMTEDLLPAAMLDLMTAESVTAGALVLCDEKAPTRTILCAGAGGYALASMYETDGIFLPKDSQTPDEVVAQWDTLSDISNHQALESGGKQTEKFVMKAMATLQG
;
A
#
# COMPACT_ATOMS: atom_id res chain seq x y z
N ASP A 1 -22.46 -10.61 -4.93
CA ASP A 1 -23.01 -11.38 -6.07
C ASP A 1 -22.19 -11.14 -7.32
N GLU A 2 -22.13 -9.93 -7.87
CA GLU A 2 -21.35 -9.62 -9.10
C GLU A 2 -19.88 -10.08 -9.07
N VAL A 3 -19.17 -9.90 -7.95
CA VAL A 3 -17.78 -10.38 -7.79
C VAL A 3 -17.68 -11.90 -7.87
N GLN A 4 -18.65 -12.61 -7.27
CA GLN A 4 -18.68 -14.07 -7.30
C GLN A 4 -18.98 -14.57 -8.71
N ASP A 5 -19.90 -13.91 -9.42
CA ASP A 5 -20.24 -14.24 -10.80
C ASP A 5 -19.03 -14.03 -11.73
N MET A 6 -18.29 -12.93 -11.56
CA MET A 6 -17.06 -12.66 -12.30
C MET A 6 -16.00 -13.76 -12.07
N VAL A 7 -15.80 -14.18 -10.82
CA VAL A 7 -14.83 -15.25 -10.49
C VAL A 7 -15.31 -16.60 -11.01
N ALA A 8 -16.60 -16.91 -10.88
CA ALA A 8 -17.19 -18.14 -11.41
C ALA A 8 -17.03 -18.23 -12.93
N GLN A 9 -17.28 -17.13 -13.65
CA GLN A 9 -17.06 -17.07 -15.09
C GLN A 9 -15.58 -17.33 -15.46
N ALA A 10 -14.64 -16.78 -14.69
CA ALA A 10 -13.22 -17.02 -14.93
C ALA A 10 -12.84 -18.49 -14.70
N MET A 11 -13.37 -19.10 -13.63
CA MET A 11 -13.17 -20.52 -13.33
C MET A 11 -13.83 -21.43 -14.38
N GLU A 12 -15.02 -21.10 -14.87
CA GLU A 12 -15.69 -21.86 -15.94
C GLU A 12 -14.90 -21.79 -17.25
N THR A 13 -14.39 -20.60 -17.60
CA THR A 13 -13.70 -20.37 -18.88
C THR A 13 -12.29 -20.94 -18.89
N TRP A 14 -11.53 -20.74 -17.82
CA TRP A 14 -10.09 -21.02 -17.78
C TRP A 14 -9.67 -22.05 -16.72
N GLY A 15 -10.56 -22.43 -15.81
CA GLY A 15 -10.28 -23.41 -14.75
C GLY A 15 -9.38 -22.89 -13.63
N ARG A 16 -8.98 -21.62 -13.66
CA ARG A 16 -8.04 -21.02 -12.70
C ARG A 16 -8.18 -19.50 -12.63
N VAL A 17 -7.72 -18.92 -11.53
CA VAL A 17 -7.51 -17.48 -11.37
C VAL A 17 -6.12 -17.24 -10.79
N ASP A 18 -5.26 -16.59 -11.57
CA ASP A 18 -3.84 -16.41 -11.24
C ASP A 18 -3.49 -15.01 -10.77
N ILE A 19 -4.17 -14.01 -11.34
CA ILE A 19 -3.87 -12.61 -11.17
C ILE A 19 -5.16 -11.86 -10.82
N LEU A 20 -5.11 -11.04 -9.77
CA LEU A 20 -6.16 -10.08 -9.43
C LEU A 20 -5.54 -8.69 -9.35
N ILE A 21 -6.07 -7.74 -10.12
CA ILE A 21 -5.70 -6.32 -10.03
C ILE A 21 -6.90 -5.54 -9.48
N ASN A 22 -6.80 -5.12 -8.23
CA ASN A 22 -7.80 -4.28 -7.56
C ASN A 22 -7.63 -2.81 -7.99
N ASN A 23 -8.15 -2.48 -9.18
CA ASN A 23 -8.04 -1.16 -9.80
C ASN A 23 -9.28 -0.26 -9.66
N ALA A 24 -10.46 -0.84 -9.40
CA ALA A 24 -11.72 -0.08 -9.34
C ALA A 24 -11.63 1.07 -8.32
N GLY A 25 -12.17 2.24 -8.69
CA GLY A 25 -12.06 3.44 -7.87
C GLY A 25 -12.93 4.59 -8.32
N ILE A 26 -13.25 5.46 -7.36
CA ILE A 26 -14.03 6.70 -7.55
C ILE A 26 -13.41 7.86 -6.77
N LEU A 27 -13.80 9.09 -7.09
CA LEU A 27 -13.42 10.32 -6.37
C LEU A 27 -14.65 11.04 -5.80
N ARG A 28 -14.47 11.63 -4.62
CA ARG A 28 -15.44 12.49 -3.90
C ARG A 28 -14.69 13.56 -3.14
N ASP A 29 -13.99 14.40 -3.90
CA ASP A 29 -13.02 15.35 -3.36
C ASP A 29 -13.74 16.56 -2.76
N LYS A 30 -13.50 16.80 -1.47
CA LYS A 30 -14.02 17.93 -0.70
C LYS A 30 -13.04 18.24 0.42
N SER A 31 -12.86 19.51 0.79
CA SER A 31 -12.17 19.84 2.04
C SER A 31 -12.86 19.12 3.20
N PHE A 32 -12.11 18.64 4.20
CA PHE A 32 -12.66 17.80 5.27
C PHE A 32 -13.90 18.41 5.96
N SER A 33 -13.88 19.72 6.22
CA SER A 33 -15.03 20.44 6.82
C SER A 33 -16.31 20.45 5.99
N LYS A 34 -16.22 20.20 4.68
CA LYS A 34 -17.34 20.14 3.74
C LYS A 34 -17.68 18.72 3.32
N MET A 35 -16.94 17.72 3.82
CA MET A 35 -17.07 16.34 3.40
C MET A 35 -18.24 15.67 4.12
N ASP A 36 -19.19 15.16 3.35
CA ASP A 36 -20.29 14.38 3.89
C ASP A 36 -19.78 12.98 4.27
N LEU A 37 -20.23 12.45 5.41
CA LEU A 37 -19.83 11.11 5.84
C LEU A 37 -20.25 10.02 4.84
N ALA A 38 -21.35 10.24 4.10
CA ALA A 38 -21.78 9.33 3.04
C ALA A 38 -20.77 9.28 1.88
N ASP A 39 -20.19 10.42 1.50
CA ASP A 39 -19.12 10.47 0.49
C ASP A 39 -17.85 9.77 1.00
N PHE A 40 -17.54 9.92 2.29
CA PHE A 40 -16.43 9.21 2.91
C PHE A 40 -16.65 7.69 2.85
N GLN A 41 -17.81 7.23 3.31
CA GLN A 41 -18.16 5.81 3.34
C GLN A 41 -18.15 5.21 1.94
N LEU A 42 -18.75 5.89 0.96
CA LEU A 42 -18.80 5.41 -0.42
C LEU A 42 -17.39 5.22 -1.02
N VAL A 43 -16.46 6.12 -0.72
CA VAL A 43 -15.05 5.97 -1.14
C VAL A 43 -14.40 4.78 -0.45
N MET A 44 -14.62 4.58 0.86
CA MET A 44 -14.12 3.40 1.56
C MET A 44 -14.70 2.09 1.01
N ASP A 45 -16.00 2.07 0.70
CA ASP A 45 -16.71 0.90 0.19
C ASP A 45 -16.15 0.47 -1.16
N VAL A 46 -15.95 1.42 -2.09
CA VAL A 46 -15.42 1.08 -3.41
C VAL A 46 -13.96 0.67 -3.35
N HIS A 47 -13.10 1.45 -2.67
CA HIS A 47 -11.66 1.24 -2.73
C HIS A 47 -11.19 0.12 -1.79
N LEU A 48 -11.55 0.18 -0.51
CA LEU A 48 -11.11 -0.81 0.46
C LEU A 48 -11.99 -2.05 0.41
N MET A 49 -13.30 -1.89 0.62
CA MET A 49 -14.19 -3.05 0.69
C MET A 49 -14.33 -3.76 -0.66
N GLY A 50 -14.29 -3.02 -1.77
CA GLY A 50 -14.17 -3.61 -3.11
C GLY A 50 -12.93 -4.50 -3.24
N SER A 51 -11.77 -4.01 -2.82
CA SER A 51 -10.53 -4.81 -2.80
C SER A 51 -10.65 -6.04 -1.89
N VAL A 52 -11.23 -5.89 -0.70
CA VAL A 52 -11.46 -6.99 0.24
C VAL A 52 -12.36 -8.07 -0.37
N ASN A 53 -13.48 -7.67 -0.96
CA ASN A 53 -14.45 -8.59 -1.55
C ASN A 53 -13.84 -9.36 -2.73
N CYS A 54 -13.17 -8.66 -3.65
CA CYS A 54 -12.50 -9.28 -4.80
C CYS A 54 -11.38 -10.22 -4.36
N THR A 55 -10.52 -9.78 -3.44
CA THR A 55 -9.43 -10.62 -2.93
C THR A 55 -9.97 -11.84 -2.20
N LYS A 56 -10.98 -11.70 -1.35
CA LYS A 56 -11.58 -12.84 -0.64
C LYS A 56 -12.19 -13.87 -1.60
N ALA A 57 -12.79 -13.41 -2.71
CA ALA A 57 -13.38 -14.29 -3.71
C ALA A 57 -12.35 -15.19 -4.42
N VAL A 58 -11.11 -14.74 -4.58
CA VAL A 58 -10.04 -15.50 -5.27
C VAL A 58 -9.05 -16.17 -4.32
N TRP A 59 -9.07 -15.83 -3.03
CA TRP A 59 -8.03 -16.21 -2.08
C TRP A 59 -7.85 -17.72 -1.91
N ASP A 60 -8.96 -18.44 -1.69
CA ASP A 60 -8.91 -19.87 -1.45
C ASP A 60 -8.54 -20.64 -2.74
N ILE A 61 -8.99 -20.13 -3.91
CA ILE A 61 -8.55 -20.62 -5.24
C ILE A 61 -7.02 -20.50 -5.38
N MET A 62 -6.45 -19.32 -5.14
CA MET A 62 -5.01 -19.08 -5.23
C MET A 62 -4.22 -19.94 -4.21
N ARG A 63 -4.75 -20.14 -3.01
CA ARG A 63 -4.16 -21.00 -1.98
C ARG A 63 -4.08 -22.45 -2.42
N GLU A 64 -5.16 -22.99 -2.97
CA GLU A 64 -5.22 -24.37 -3.47
C GLU A 64 -4.29 -24.57 -4.67
N GLN A 65 -4.18 -23.57 -5.54
CA GLN A 65 -3.24 -23.55 -6.67
C GLN A 65 -1.77 -23.41 -6.27
N ASN A 66 -1.47 -22.97 -5.04
CA ASN A 66 -0.13 -22.51 -4.61
C ASN A 66 0.48 -21.49 -5.59
N TYR A 67 -0.37 -20.57 -6.08
CA TYR A 67 0.04 -19.47 -6.94
C TYR A 67 -1.00 -18.35 -6.87
N GLY A 68 -0.53 -17.11 -6.72
CA GLY A 68 -1.38 -15.94 -6.88
C GLY A 68 -0.58 -14.64 -7.00
N ARG A 69 -1.03 -13.71 -7.83
CA ARG A 69 -0.48 -12.35 -7.91
C ARG A 69 -1.61 -11.35 -7.69
N ILE A 70 -1.54 -10.61 -6.59
CA ILE A 70 -2.55 -9.62 -6.23
C ILE A 70 -1.91 -8.24 -6.25
N VAL A 71 -2.46 -7.33 -7.04
CA VAL A 71 -2.01 -5.94 -7.12
C VAL A 71 -3.11 -5.04 -6.57
N MET A 72 -2.78 -4.31 -5.51
CA MET A 72 -3.63 -3.24 -4.97
C MET A 72 -3.31 -1.92 -5.69
N THR A 73 -4.31 -1.09 -5.96
CA THR A 73 -4.06 0.27 -6.46
C THR A 73 -4.10 1.28 -5.30
N THR A 74 -2.93 1.76 -4.87
CA THR A 74 -2.77 2.87 -3.90
C THR A 74 -2.62 4.21 -4.64
N SER A 75 -2.15 5.26 -3.97
CA SER A 75 -1.82 6.55 -4.59
C SER A 75 -0.82 7.37 -3.76
N SER A 76 -0.23 8.40 -4.37
CA SER A 76 0.49 9.45 -3.65
C SER A 76 -0.40 10.13 -2.59
N SER A 77 -1.68 10.35 -2.86
CA SER A 77 -2.63 10.90 -1.87
C SER A 77 -2.80 10.01 -0.64
N GLY A 78 -2.68 8.68 -0.81
CA GLY A 78 -2.70 7.74 0.30
C GLY A 78 -1.42 7.79 1.14
N MET A 79 -0.27 7.80 0.48
CA MET A 79 1.03 7.75 1.16
C MET A 79 1.47 9.09 1.77
N TYR A 80 1.18 10.19 1.08
CA TYR A 80 1.74 11.52 1.37
C TYR A 80 0.66 12.57 1.68
N GLY A 81 -0.61 12.22 1.50
CA GLY A 81 -1.73 13.15 1.62
C GLY A 81 -1.95 14.00 0.37
N ASN A 82 -3.18 14.47 0.21
CA ASN A 82 -3.54 15.47 -0.79
C ASN A 82 -4.71 16.31 -0.29
N PHE A 83 -4.67 17.62 -0.50
CA PHE A 83 -5.70 18.52 0.01
C PHE A 83 -7.08 18.19 -0.62
N GLY A 84 -8.11 18.11 0.22
CA GLY A 84 -9.47 17.78 -0.23
C GLY A 84 -9.71 16.28 -0.49
N GLN A 85 -8.76 15.41 -0.19
CA GLN A 85 -8.83 13.97 -0.43
C GLN A 85 -8.72 13.14 0.85
N THR A 86 -9.26 13.59 1.98
CA THR A 86 -9.16 12.85 3.26
C THR A 86 -9.77 11.45 3.18
N ASN A 87 -10.94 11.29 2.55
CA ASN A 87 -11.57 9.99 2.28
C ASN A 87 -10.72 9.11 1.34
N TYR A 88 -10.30 9.67 0.21
CA TYR A 88 -9.53 8.96 -0.81
C TYR A 88 -8.15 8.55 -0.29
N GLY A 89 -7.43 9.47 0.37
CA GLY A 89 -6.16 9.19 1.02
C GLY A 89 -6.28 8.10 2.09
N ALA A 90 -7.31 8.19 2.96
CA ALA A 90 -7.58 7.14 3.95
C ALA A 90 -7.80 5.77 3.29
N ALA A 91 -8.65 5.70 2.26
CA ALA A 91 -8.92 4.44 1.56
C ALA A 91 -7.68 3.88 0.85
N LYS A 92 -6.88 4.73 0.20
CA LYS A 92 -5.65 4.32 -0.50
C LYS A 92 -4.52 3.92 0.44
N MET A 93 -4.48 4.45 1.66
CA MET A 93 -3.57 3.96 2.69
C MET A 93 -4.08 2.66 3.32
N ALA A 94 -5.40 2.51 3.49
CA ALA A 94 -6.00 1.30 4.05
C ALA A 94 -5.72 0.05 3.19
N VAL A 95 -5.68 0.17 1.86
CA VAL A 95 -5.29 -0.96 1.00
C VAL A 95 -3.83 -1.38 1.19
N LEU A 96 -2.93 -0.48 1.60
CA LEU A 96 -1.55 -0.84 1.97
C LEU A 96 -1.53 -1.61 3.31
N GLY A 97 -2.33 -1.19 4.28
CA GLY A 97 -2.53 -1.95 5.52
C GLY A 97 -3.08 -3.36 5.25
N PHE A 98 -4.07 -3.46 4.36
CA PHE A 98 -4.63 -4.73 3.92
C PHE A 98 -3.57 -5.62 3.23
N MET A 99 -2.82 -5.07 2.28
CA MET A 99 -1.69 -5.74 1.61
C MET A 99 -0.68 -6.29 2.63
N ASN A 100 -0.26 -5.48 3.61
CA ASN A 100 0.79 -5.84 4.56
C ASN A 100 0.50 -7.14 5.32
N THR A 101 -0.77 -7.40 5.62
CA THR A 101 -1.21 -8.63 6.27
C THR A 101 -1.32 -9.79 5.29
N LEU A 102 -1.91 -9.57 4.10
CA LEU A 102 -2.05 -10.63 3.10
C LEU A 102 -0.71 -11.18 2.61
N VAL A 103 0.34 -10.35 2.54
CA VAL A 103 1.71 -10.81 2.27
C VAL A 103 2.13 -11.93 3.23
N LEU A 104 1.80 -11.79 4.52
CA LEU A 104 2.15 -12.78 5.55
C LEU A 104 1.28 -14.03 5.43
N GLU A 105 -0.02 -13.86 5.20
CA GLU A 105 -0.96 -14.98 5.11
C GLU A 105 -0.78 -15.82 3.83
N GLY A 106 -0.40 -15.18 2.72
CA GLY A 106 -0.26 -15.79 1.40
C GLY A 106 1.14 -16.35 1.09
N GLY A 107 2.17 -15.92 1.83
CA GLY A 107 3.57 -16.22 1.50
C GLY A 107 3.88 -17.72 1.37
N LYS A 108 3.31 -18.57 2.25
CA LYS A 108 3.51 -20.03 2.20
C LYS A 108 2.90 -20.70 0.95
N ASN A 109 1.97 -20.02 0.28
CA ASN A 109 1.23 -20.51 -0.88
C ASN A 109 1.69 -19.81 -2.18
N ASN A 110 2.85 -19.14 -2.19
CA ASN A 110 3.35 -18.39 -3.36
C ASN A 110 2.31 -17.36 -3.88
N ILE A 111 1.58 -16.75 -2.95
CA ILE A 111 0.69 -15.63 -3.23
C ILE A 111 1.46 -14.36 -2.92
N HIS A 112 1.81 -13.61 -3.95
CA HIS A 112 2.49 -12.33 -3.81
C HIS A 112 1.46 -11.20 -3.88
N VAL A 113 1.57 -10.28 -2.93
CA VAL A 113 0.68 -9.11 -2.86
C VAL A 113 1.54 -7.86 -2.88
N ASN A 114 1.27 -7.00 -3.85
CA ASN A 114 1.99 -5.74 -4.09
C ASN A 114 0.98 -4.60 -4.27
N ALA A 115 1.48 -3.37 -4.28
CA ALA A 115 0.70 -2.19 -4.58
C ALA A 115 1.32 -1.38 -5.72
N LEU A 116 0.46 -0.82 -6.56
CA LEU A 116 0.80 0.14 -7.60
C LEU A 116 0.30 1.53 -7.18
N ALA A 117 1.18 2.52 -7.22
CA ALA A 117 0.87 3.93 -7.05
C ALA A 117 0.99 4.63 -8.42
N PRO A 118 -0.10 4.67 -9.22
CA PRO A 118 -0.06 5.26 -10.54
C PRO A 118 0.00 6.79 -10.46
N THR A 119 0.77 7.38 -11.36
CA THR A 119 0.76 8.82 -11.67
C THR A 119 0.25 8.97 -13.10
N ALA A 120 -1.05 9.23 -13.24
CA ALA A 120 -1.68 9.44 -14.54
C ALA A 120 -2.06 10.92 -14.69
N GLY A 121 -2.05 11.40 -15.94
CA GLY A 121 -2.61 12.70 -16.27
C GLY A 121 -4.09 12.69 -15.93
N THR A 122 -4.53 13.68 -15.16
CA THR A 122 -5.95 13.91 -14.92
C THR A 122 -6.37 15.16 -15.68
N ARG A 123 -7.68 15.36 -15.87
CA ARG A 123 -8.23 16.63 -16.38
C ARG A 123 -7.73 17.86 -15.60
N MET A 124 -7.29 17.69 -14.35
CA MET A 124 -6.72 18.77 -13.53
C MET A 124 -5.26 19.09 -13.87
N THR A 125 -4.49 18.14 -14.41
CA THR A 125 -3.10 18.35 -14.81
C THR A 125 -2.96 18.83 -16.26
N GLU A 126 -4.01 18.70 -17.07
CA GLU A 126 -4.05 19.16 -18.47
C GLU A 126 -3.74 20.67 -18.59
N ASP A 127 -4.26 21.49 -17.67
CA ASP A 127 -4.04 22.94 -17.67
C ASP A 127 -2.72 23.37 -16.99
N LEU A 128 -2.04 22.45 -16.30
CA LEU A 128 -0.85 22.75 -15.48
C LEU A 128 0.47 22.32 -16.13
N LEU A 129 0.42 21.37 -17.07
CA LEU A 129 1.61 20.77 -17.66
C LEU A 129 1.74 21.14 -19.15
N PRO A 130 2.97 21.34 -19.66
CA PRO A 130 3.19 21.45 -21.09
C PRO A 130 2.69 20.18 -21.82
N ALA A 131 2.16 20.33 -23.04
CA ALA A 131 1.65 19.21 -23.84
C ALA A 131 2.65 18.04 -23.96
N ALA A 132 3.93 18.35 -24.15
CA ALA A 132 4.99 17.34 -24.24
C ALA A 132 5.16 16.49 -22.96
N MET A 133 4.72 16.98 -21.79
CA MET A 133 4.74 16.22 -20.53
C MET A 133 3.46 15.39 -20.38
N LEU A 134 2.31 15.90 -20.83
CA LEU A 134 1.04 15.14 -20.84
C LEU A 134 1.16 13.91 -21.75
N ASP A 135 1.84 14.04 -22.89
CA ASP A 135 2.12 12.94 -23.83
C ASP A 135 2.89 11.78 -23.18
N LEU A 136 3.63 12.03 -22.10
CA LEU A 136 4.34 10.99 -21.36
C LEU A 136 3.44 10.26 -20.36
N MET A 137 2.36 10.89 -19.88
CA MET A 137 1.48 10.35 -18.83
C MET A 137 0.49 9.31 -19.35
N THR A 138 0.99 8.31 -20.07
CA THR A 138 0.19 7.29 -20.74
C THR A 138 -0.22 6.15 -19.80
N ALA A 139 -1.31 5.46 -20.13
CA ALA A 139 -1.72 4.24 -19.43
C ALA A 139 -0.68 3.13 -19.58
N GLU A 140 0.01 3.08 -20.72
CA GLU A 140 1.08 2.13 -21.03
C GLU A 140 2.27 2.31 -20.08
N SER A 141 2.62 3.55 -19.72
CA SER A 141 3.70 3.83 -18.75
C SER A 141 3.40 3.23 -17.38
N VAL A 142 2.13 3.22 -16.96
CA VAL A 142 1.69 2.61 -15.72
C VAL A 142 1.59 1.08 -15.87
N THR A 143 1.09 0.62 -17.01
CA THR A 143 0.86 -0.80 -17.31
C THR A 143 2.17 -1.58 -17.33
N ALA A 144 3.24 -0.99 -17.88
CA ALA A 144 4.58 -1.58 -17.85
C ALA A 144 5.03 -1.94 -16.42
N GLY A 145 4.79 -1.05 -15.45
CA GLY A 145 5.06 -1.32 -14.04
C GLY A 145 4.10 -2.35 -13.42
N ALA A 146 2.80 -2.24 -13.74
CA ALA A 146 1.79 -3.17 -13.22
C ALA A 146 2.06 -4.63 -13.62
N LEU A 147 2.53 -4.86 -14.85
CA LEU A 147 2.85 -6.20 -15.35
C LEU A 147 4.02 -6.84 -14.58
N VAL A 148 5.01 -6.05 -14.13
CA VAL A 148 6.10 -6.56 -13.27
C VAL A 148 5.57 -7.11 -11.95
N LEU A 149 4.52 -6.49 -11.39
CA LEU A 149 3.89 -6.96 -10.14
C LEU A 149 3.00 -8.20 -10.33
N CYS A 150 2.70 -8.55 -11.58
CA CYS A 150 1.89 -9.71 -11.97
C CYS A 150 2.72 -10.88 -12.51
N ASP A 151 4.03 -10.68 -12.71
CA ASP A 151 4.93 -11.69 -13.26
C ASP A 151 5.11 -12.88 -12.31
N GLU A 152 5.47 -14.04 -12.84
CA GLU A 152 5.81 -15.22 -12.03
C GLU A 152 6.95 -14.91 -11.04
N LYS A 153 7.88 -14.03 -11.38
CA LYS A 153 8.98 -13.57 -10.52
C LYS A 153 8.71 -12.24 -9.84
N ALA A 154 7.46 -11.79 -9.81
CA ALA A 154 7.08 -10.57 -9.11
C ALA A 154 7.62 -10.59 -7.67
N PRO A 155 8.04 -9.44 -7.13
CA PRO A 155 8.35 -9.35 -5.71
C PRO A 155 7.08 -9.55 -4.86
N THR A 156 7.19 -9.44 -3.54
CA THR A 156 6.06 -9.31 -2.63
C THR A 156 6.29 -8.12 -1.71
N ARG A 157 5.24 -7.56 -1.09
CA ARG A 157 5.33 -6.37 -0.22
C ARG A 157 5.89 -5.12 -0.92
N THR A 158 5.80 -5.04 -2.24
CA THR A 158 6.38 -3.92 -2.99
C THR A 158 5.32 -2.86 -3.28
N ILE A 159 5.66 -1.59 -3.07
CA ILE A 159 4.87 -0.44 -3.52
C ILE A 159 5.59 0.21 -4.69
N LEU A 160 5.13 -0.05 -5.92
CA LEU A 160 5.70 0.50 -7.14
C LEU A 160 4.97 1.79 -7.52
N CYS A 161 5.68 2.90 -7.53
CA CYS A 161 5.23 4.15 -8.14
C CYS A 161 5.55 4.11 -9.64
N ALA A 162 4.57 4.43 -10.49
CA ALA A 162 4.75 4.39 -11.95
C ALA A 162 3.96 5.50 -12.63
N GLY A 163 4.59 6.20 -13.59
CA GLY A 163 3.91 7.18 -14.44
C GLY A 163 4.89 8.09 -15.18
N ALA A 164 4.49 8.62 -16.33
CA ALA A 164 5.34 9.47 -17.18
C ALA A 164 6.68 8.83 -17.59
N GLY A 165 6.75 7.49 -17.61
CA GLY A 165 7.98 6.73 -17.84
C GLY A 165 8.94 6.67 -16.63
N GLY A 166 8.58 7.27 -15.50
CA GLY A 166 9.30 7.16 -14.23
C GLY A 166 8.79 5.99 -13.38
N TYR A 167 9.71 5.35 -12.67
CA TYR A 167 9.41 4.24 -11.75
C TYR A 167 10.21 4.40 -10.46
N ALA A 168 9.57 4.18 -9.31
CA ALA A 168 10.23 4.23 -8.00
C ALA A 168 9.59 3.24 -7.03
N LEU A 169 10.33 2.81 -6.02
CA LEU A 169 9.79 2.00 -4.92
C LEU A 169 9.54 2.89 -3.71
N ALA A 170 8.34 2.79 -3.13
CA ALA A 170 8.01 3.41 -1.86
C ALA A 170 8.01 2.36 -0.74
N SER A 171 8.34 2.77 0.49
CA SER A 171 8.34 1.91 1.66
C SER A 171 8.08 2.70 2.94
N MET A 172 7.53 2.03 3.95
CA MET A 172 7.43 2.55 5.31
C MET A 172 8.64 2.04 6.10
N TYR A 173 9.30 2.94 6.82
CA TYR A 173 10.46 2.63 7.64
C TYR A 173 10.30 3.18 9.05
N GLU A 174 11.14 2.68 9.96
CA GLU A 174 11.36 3.28 11.27
C GLU A 174 12.82 3.69 11.42
N THR A 175 13.09 4.81 12.09
CA THR A 175 14.44 5.18 12.56
C THR A 175 14.97 4.11 13.51
N ASP A 176 16.28 4.08 13.77
CA ASP A 176 16.81 3.16 14.77
C ASP A 176 16.18 3.45 16.16
N GLY A 177 16.00 4.73 16.50
CA GLY A 177 15.31 5.17 17.71
C GLY A 177 16.14 5.01 18.98
N ILE A 178 15.56 5.39 20.12
CA ILE A 178 16.25 5.50 21.40
C ILE A 178 15.78 4.45 22.41
N PHE A 179 16.54 4.29 23.49
CA PHE A 179 16.12 3.56 24.68
C PHE A 179 16.27 4.46 25.90
N LEU A 180 15.23 4.52 26.74
CA LEU A 180 15.26 5.22 28.02
C LEU A 180 15.06 4.19 29.16
N PRO A 181 15.99 4.13 30.15
CA PRO A 181 15.77 3.37 31.36
C PRO A 181 14.46 3.78 32.04
N LYS A 182 13.85 2.84 32.78
CA LYS A 182 12.52 3.03 33.38
C LYS A 182 12.35 4.36 34.13
N ASP A 183 13.35 4.73 34.92
CA ASP A 183 13.30 5.94 35.76
C ASP A 183 13.52 7.24 34.98
N SER A 184 13.92 7.15 33.71
CA SER A 184 14.14 8.27 32.78
C SER A 184 13.06 8.37 31.70
N GLN A 185 12.01 7.54 31.73
CA GLN A 185 10.92 7.57 30.75
C GLN A 185 9.97 8.74 30.99
N THR A 186 10.45 9.96 30.72
CA THR A 186 9.69 11.21 30.85
C THR A 186 9.60 11.92 29.50
N PRO A 187 8.59 12.79 29.27
CA PRO A 187 8.51 13.58 28.06
C PRO A 187 9.77 14.44 27.81
N ASP A 188 10.33 15.01 28.86
CA ASP A 188 11.51 15.88 28.78
C ASP A 188 12.74 15.10 28.28
N GLU A 189 12.93 13.87 28.77
CA GLU A 189 14.03 13.00 28.31
C GLU A 189 13.85 12.53 26.86
N VAL A 190 12.61 12.27 26.43
CA VAL A 190 12.33 11.96 25.01
C VAL A 190 12.69 13.15 24.11
N VAL A 191 12.33 14.37 24.53
CA VAL A 191 12.66 15.60 23.80
C VAL A 191 14.17 15.86 23.82
N ALA A 192 14.83 15.63 24.95
CA ALA A 192 16.28 15.79 25.08
C ALA A 192 17.06 14.89 24.10
N GLN A 193 16.48 13.75 23.69
CA GLN A 193 17.07 12.83 22.72
C GLN A 193 16.44 12.91 21.32
N TRP A 194 15.71 13.98 21.01
CA TRP A 194 14.96 14.10 19.75
C TRP A 194 15.84 13.97 18.50
N ASP A 195 17.05 14.55 18.52
CA ASP A 195 17.98 14.48 17.39
C ASP A 195 18.41 13.04 17.10
N THR A 196 18.62 12.22 18.14
CA THR A 196 18.92 10.79 17.98
C THR A 196 17.68 9.99 17.56
N LEU A 197 16.52 10.31 18.12
CA LEU A 197 15.26 9.65 17.80
C LEU A 197 14.85 9.85 16.33
N SER A 198 15.12 11.03 15.79
CA SER A 198 14.75 11.42 14.41
C SER A 198 15.84 11.16 13.37
N ASP A 199 17.01 10.64 13.76
CA ASP A 199 18.07 10.27 12.81
C ASP A 199 17.64 9.10 11.91
N ILE A 200 17.67 9.36 10.60
CA ILE A 200 17.32 8.39 9.56
C ILE A 200 18.53 7.65 8.99
N SER A 201 19.75 7.89 9.48
CA SER A 201 20.96 7.25 8.95
C SER A 201 20.91 5.71 8.98
N ASN A 202 20.23 5.15 9.98
CA ASN A 202 20.09 3.72 10.22
C ASN A 202 18.62 3.25 10.19
N HIS A 203 17.76 3.93 9.43
CA HIS A 203 16.36 3.52 9.32
C HIS A 203 16.20 2.17 8.62
N GLN A 204 15.14 1.44 8.96
CA GLN A 204 14.84 0.13 8.37
C GLN A 204 13.34 -0.04 8.11
N ALA A 205 12.99 -0.68 6.99
CA ALA A 205 11.63 -1.16 6.76
C ALA A 205 11.35 -2.36 7.66
N LEU A 206 10.19 -2.35 8.33
CA LEU A 206 9.75 -3.47 9.16
C LEU A 206 8.78 -4.38 8.40
N GLU A 207 9.07 -5.68 8.41
CA GLU A 207 8.32 -6.66 7.61
C GLU A 207 7.10 -7.24 8.33
N SER A 208 6.97 -7.03 9.65
CA SER A 208 5.81 -7.45 10.43
C SER A 208 5.69 -6.62 11.71
N GLY A 209 4.51 -6.63 12.34
CA GLY A 209 4.33 -5.98 13.64
C GLY A 209 5.25 -6.53 14.74
N GLY A 210 5.58 -7.83 14.67
CA GLY A 210 6.51 -8.46 15.63
C GLY A 210 7.93 -7.90 15.56
N LYS A 211 8.38 -7.46 14.38
CA LYS A 211 9.72 -6.86 14.21
C LYS A 211 9.91 -5.57 15.00
N GLN A 212 8.85 -4.80 15.21
CA GLN A 212 8.91 -3.61 16.05
C GLN A 212 9.16 -3.99 17.52
N THR A 213 8.43 -4.99 18.03
CA THR A 213 8.63 -5.51 19.39
C THR A 213 10.05 -6.07 19.57
N GLU A 214 10.52 -6.89 18.62
CA GLU A 214 11.87 -7.44 18.64
C GLU A 214 12.94 -6.34 18.73
N LYS A 215 12.82 -5.30 17.90
CA LYS A 215 13.72 -4.14 17.90
C LYS A 215 13.79 -3.47 19.27
N PHE A 216 12.66 -3.17 19.89
CA PHE A 216 12.65 -2.51 21.20
C PHE A 216 13.18 -3.41 22.32
N VAL A 217 12.86 -4.71 22.30
CA VAL A 217 13.41 -5.68 23.26
C VAL A 217 14.93 -5.78 23.13
N MET A 218 15.45 -5.87 21.90
CA MET A 218 16.91 -5.92 21.67
C MET A 218 17.63 -4.68 22.20
N LYS A 219 17.06 -3.48 22.00
CA LYS A 219 17.62 -2.24 22.56
C LYS A 219 17.62 -2.24 24.09
N ALA A 220 16.53 -2.70 24.70
CA ALA A 220 16.48 -2.82 26.15
C ALA A 220 17.54 -3.81 26.69
N MET A 221 17.69 -4.98 26.04
CA MET A 221 18.66 -6.00 26.44
C MET A 221 20.12 -5.53 26.30
N ALA A 222 20.44 -4.74 25.27
CA ALA A 222 21.80 -4.22 25.06
C ALA A 222 22.30 -3.37 26.24
N THR A 223 21.38 -2.74 27.00
CA THR A 223 21.72 -1.93 28.18
C THR A 223 21.80 -2.72 29.48
N LEU A 224 21.34 -3.98 29.50
CA LEU A 224 21.45 -4.88 30.66
C LEU A 224 22.74 -5.71 30.65
N GLN A 225 23.46 -5.72 29.51
CA GLN A 225 24.71 -6.46 29.31
C GLN A 225 25.97 -5.58 29.41
N GLY A 226 25.82 -4.26 29.51
CA GLY A 226 26.90 -3.29 29.74
C GLY A 226 26.84 -2.74 31.15
#